data_AF-A0A420N406-F1
#
_entry.id   AF-A0A420N406-F1
#
_cell.length_a   1.000
_cell.length_b   1.000
_cell.length_c   1.000
_cell.angle_alpha   90.00
_cell.angle_beta   90.00
_cell.angle_gamma   90.00
#
_symmetry.space_group_name_H-M   'P 1'
#
loop_
_entity.id
_entity.type
_entity.pdbx_description
1 polymer ?
#
loop_
_entity_poly.entity_id
_entity_poly.type
_entity_poly.pdbx_seq_one_letter_code
_entity_poly.pdbx_strand_id
1 'polypeptide(L)'
;MVNSQQQSAVAQKANFTDLHNQQDLRGYPTTLAPLQYTIPQQVLPLFQRLHRLSCRGATAPASLGVRCSYGINEALLRHQVDLETWTAHYTGSELDSKQQALADKEFFASRERSPKPVVLGLDKADHAVRYALDAGLIDAG
;
A
#
# COMPACT_ATOMS: atom_id res chain seq x y z
N MET A 1 -37.65 24.36 -35.39
CA MET A 1 -36.86 23.11 -35.21
C MET A 1 -35.84 23.38 -34.12
N VAL A 2 -36.08 22.88 -32.90
CA VAL A 2 -35.16 23.05 -31.77
C VAL A 2 -34.21 21.87 -31.81
N ASN A 3 -32.92 22.15 -32.04
CA ASN A 3 -31.88 21.14 -32.14
C ASN A 3 -31.45 20.73 -30.74
N SER A 4 -32.05 19.67 -30.20
CA SER A 4 -31.69 19.08 -28.93
C SER A 4 -30.31 18.42 -29.04
N GLN A 5 -29.26 19.13 -28.62
CA GLN A 5 -27.96 18.51 -28.40
C GLN A 5 -28.06 17.55 -27.22
N GLN A 6 -28.15 16.25 -27.52
CA GLN A 6 -27.88 15.20 -26.56
C GLN A 6 -26.39 15.26 -26.18
N GLN A 7 -26.09 15.90 -25.05
CA GLN A 7 -24.84 15.69 -24.34
C GLN A 7 -24.85 14.25 -23.81
N SER A 8 -24.01 13.40 -24.39
CA SER A 8 -23.71 12.09 -23.82
C SER A 8 -23.00 12.30 -22.49
N ALA A 9 -23.64 11.93 -21.39
CA ALA A 9 -23.00 11.85 -20.08
C ALA A 9 -21.98 10.71 -20.09
N VAL A 10 -20.76 10.99 -20.52
CA VAL A 10 -19.63 10.09 -20.23
C VAL A 10 -19.50 10.07 -18.71
N ALA A 11 -19.74 8.91 -18.10
CA ALA A 11 -19.52 8.74 -16.67
C ALA A 11 -18.08 9.16 -16.34
N GLN A 12 -17.95 10.21 -15.52
CA GLN A 12 -16.65 10.74 -15.14
C GLN A 12 -15.90 9.65 -14.35
N LYS A 13 -14.65 9.36 -14.75
CA LYS A 13 -13.80 8.42 -14.02
C LYS A 13 -13.61 8.92 -12.60
N ALA A 14 -13.83 8.05 -11.60
CA ALA A 14 -13.55 8.36 -10.21
C ALA A 14 -12.10 8.85 -10.05
N ASN A 15 -11.92 9.94 -9.31
CA ASN A 15 -10.63 10.56 -9.04
C ASN A 15 -10.23 10.32 -7.58
N PHE A 16 -9.04 9.75 -7.39
CA PHE A 16 -8.48 9.43 -6.07
C PHE A 16 -7.14 10.11 -5.84
N THR A 17 -6.78 11.12 -6.64
CA THR A 17 -5.47 11.78 -6.62
C THR A 17 -5.10 12.26 -5.21
N ASP A 18 -6.07 12.81 -4.49
CA ASP A 18 -5.86 13.37 -3.16
C ASP A 18 -5.55 12.30 -2.10
N LEU A 19 -5.92 11.03 -2.32
CA LEU A 19 -5.64 9.95 -1.37
C LEU A 19 -4.18 9.50 -1.37
N HIS A 20 -3.44 9.76 -2.45
CA HIS A 20 -2.14 9.13 -2.69
C HIS A 20 -0.97 9.75 -1.91
N ASN A 21 -1.16 10.88 -1.22
CA ASN A 21 -0.08 11.54 -0.47
C ASN A 21 -0.57 12.24 0.81
N GLN A 22 -1.50 11.61 1.52
CA GLN A 22 -1.93 12.06 2.85
C GLN A 22 -0.92 11.59 3.90
N GLN A 23 -0.84 12.30 5.03
CA GLN A 23 0.01 11.89 6.15
C GLN A 23 -0.55 10.67 6.90
N ASP A 24 -1.87 10.54 6.91
CA ASP A 24 -2.57 9.41 7.51
C ASP A 24 -2.94 8.40 6.42
N LEU A 25 -2.36 7.20 6.49
CA LEU A 25 -2.66 6.13 5.54
C LEU A 25 -4.15 5.77 5.58
N ARG A 26 -4.82 5.80 6.74
CA ARG A 26 -6.13 5.17 6.97
C ARG A 26 -7.18 5.56 5.94
N GLY A 27 -7.16 6.81 5.48
CA GLY A 27 -8.09 7.28 4.43
C GLY A 27 -8.00 6.48 3.13
N TYR A 28 -6.83 5.96 2.78
CA TYR A 28 -6.60 5.18 1.55
C TYR A 28 -7.32 3.81 1.57
N PRO A 29 -7.01 2.85 2.48
CA PRO A 29 -7.70 1.57 2.51
C PRO A 29 -9.18 1.72 2.88
N THR A 30 -9.57 2.63 3.77
CA THR A 30 -10.98 2.82 4.14
C THR A 30 -11.83 3.32 2.96
N THR A 31 -11.29 4.19 2.10
CA THR A 31 -12.02 4.65 0.90
C THR A 31 -12.10 3.56 -0.18
N LEU A 32 -11.07 2.72 -0.30
CA LEU A 32 -10.97 1.71 -1.36
C LEU A 32 -11.60 0.36 -1.00
N ALA A 33 -11.80 0.06 0.29
CA ALA A 33 -12.38 -1.20 0.76
C ALA A 33 -13.80 -1.46 0.20
N PRO A 34 -14.76 -0.50 0.20
CA PRO A 34 -16.08 -0.70 -0.40
C PRO A 34 -16.04 -0.97 -1.91
N LEU A 35 -14.95 -0.56 -2.57
CA LEU A 35 -14.73 -0.77 -4.01
C LEU A 35 -14.02 -2.10 -4.32
N GLN A 36 -13.84 -2.96 -3.30
CA GLN A 36 -13.20 -4.27 -3.44
C GLN A 36 -11.79 -4.15 -4.05
N TYR A 37 -11.03 -3.15 -3.60
CA TYR A 37 -9.65 -2.97 -4.03
C TYR A 37 -8.78 -4.15 -3.58
N THR A 38 -8.56 -5.08 -4.52
CA THR A 38 -7.96 -6.40 -4.26
C THR A 38 -6.71 -6.66 -5.07
N ILE A 39 -6.35 -5.77 -6.01
CA ILE A 39 -5.21 -5.95 -6.92
C ILE A 39 -3.92 -6.28 -6.15
N PRO A 40 -3.53 -5.56 -5.09
CA PRO A 40 -2.31 -5.89 -4.33
C PRO A 40 -2.30 -7.33 -3.78
N GLN A 41 -3.44 -7.79 -3.26
CA GLN A 41 -3.60 -9.14 -2.74
C GLN A 41 -3.54 -10.20 -3.85
N GLN A 42 -4.17 -9.93 -5.00
CA GLN A 42 -4.24 -10.86 -6.13
C GLN A 42 -2.88 -11.10 -6.79
N VAL A 43 -2.03 -10.06 -6.86
CA VAL A 43 -0.70 -10.16 -7.49
C VAL A 43 0.39 -10.63 -6.53
N LEU A 44 0.13 -10.66 -5.21
CA LEU A 44 1.09 -11.06 -4.20
C LEU A 44 1.77 -12.42 -4.48
N PRO A 45 1.07 -13.50 -4.90
CA PRO A 45 1.73 -14.78 -5.19
C PRO A 45 2.80 -14.68 -6.29
N LEU A 46 2.59 -13.80 -7.28
CA LEU A 46 3.57 -13.52 -8.33
C LEU A 46 4.79 -12.81 -7.75
N PHE A 47 4.61 -11.75 -6.95
CA PHE A 47 5.72 -11.04 -6.32
C PHE A 47 6.53 -11.94 -5.39
N GLN A 48 5.88 -12.78 -4.59
CA GLN A 48 6.57 -13.77 -3.77
C GLN A 48 7.39 -14.76 -4.60
N ARG A 49 6.87 -15.20 -5.76
CA ARG A 49 7.61 -16.10 -6.67
C ARG A 49 8.80 -15.39 -7.30
N LEU A 50 8.62 -14.16 -7.79
CA LEU A 50 9.70 -13.36 -8.37
C LEU A 50 10.79 -13.06 -7.34
N HIS A 51 10.41 -12.69 -6.12
CA HIS A 51 11.36 -12.49 -5.02
C HIS A 51 12.18 -13.76 -4.76
N ARG A 52 11.53 -14.92 -4.58
CA ARG A 52 12.25 -16.20 -4.38
C ARG A 52 13.20 -16.54 -5.53
N LEU A 53 12.83 -16.21 -6.76
CA LEU A 53 13.71 -16.42 -7.92
C LEU A 53 14.90 -15.45 -7.89
N SER A 54 14.69 -14.18 -7.55
CA SER A 54 15.78 -13.20 -7.42
C SER A 54 16.77 -13.54 -6.30
N CYS A 55 16.35 -14.28 -5.28
CA CYS A 55 17.24 -14.72 -4.21
C CYS A 55 18.19 -15.86 -4.62
N ARG A 56 17.94 -16.53 -5.76
CA ARG A 56 18.79 -17.65 -6.19
C ARG A 56 20.12 -17.12 -6.72
N GLY A 57 21.19 -17.33 -5.96
CA GLY A 57 22.55 -16.95 -6.34
C GLY A 57 22.90 -15.48 -6.09
N ALA A 58 22.00 -14.70 -5.48
CA ALA A 58 22.26 -13.34 -5.07
C ALA A 58 22.69 -13.28 -3.60
N THR A 59 23.80 -12.58 -3.33
CA THR A 59 24.14 -12.13 -1.97
C THR A 59 23.32 -10.89 -1.64
N ALA A 60 22.39 -11.02 -0.69
CA ALA A 60 21.50 -9.94 -0.21
C ALA A 60 20.62 -9.28 -1.29
N PRO A 61 19.67 -10.03 -1.89
CA PRO A 61 18.74 -9.50 -2.90
C PRO A 61 17.83 -8.41 -2.32
N ALA A 62 17.68 -7.30 -3.04
CA ALA A 62 16.73 -6.23 -2.73
C ALA A 62 15.74 -6.03 -3.89
N SER A 63 14.51 -5.63 -3.58
CA SER A 63 13.48 -5.30 -4.57
C SER A 63 13.14 -3.81 -4.53
N LEU A 64 13.02 -3.16 -5.68
CA LEU A 64 12.63 -1.76 -5.79
C LEU A 64 11.17 -1.63 -6.21
N GLY A 65 10.33 -1.08 -5.35
CA GLY A 65 8.94 -0.71 -5.63
C GLY A 65 8.88 0.66 -6.30
N VAL A 66 8.64 0.71 -7.61
CA VAL A 66 8.42 1.96 -8.33
C VAL A 66 6.95 2.36 -8.22
N ARG A 67 6.71 3.63 -7.86
CA ARG A 67 5.39 4.12 -7.44
C ARG A 67 4.84 3.31 -6.26
N CYS A 68 5.69 3.13 -5.24
CA CYS A 68 5.37 2.29 -4.10
C CYS A 68 4.18 2.80 -3.28
N SER A 69 3.76 4.07 -3.45
CA SER A 69 2.72 4.68 -2.61
C SER A 69 3.11 4.51 -1.13
N TYR A 70 2.16 4.18 -0.26
CA TYR A 70 2.37 3.86 1.16
C TYR A 70 3.05 2.49 1.42
N GLY A 71 3.62 1.84 0.41
CA GLY A 71 4.30 0.55 0.58
C GLY A 71 3.36 -0.64 0.74
N ILE A 72 2.14 -0.60 0.18
CA ILE A 72 1.13 -1.65 0.38
C ILE A 72 1.60 -3.01 -0.17
N ASN A 73 2.16 -3.04 -1.37
CA ASN A 73 2.64 -4.30 -1.97
C ASN A 73 3.85 -4.84 -1.20
N GLU A 74 4.71 -3.95 -0.74
CA GLU A 74 5.92 -4.23 0.03
C GLU A 74 5.56 -4.79 1.41
N ALA A 75 4.55 -4.21 2.05
CA ALA A 75 3.99 -4.71 3.30
C ALA A 75 3.43 -6.13 3.14
N LEU A 76 2.62 -6.34 2.09
CA LEU A 76 2.07 -7.66 1.77
C LEU A 76 3.16 -8.68 1.44
N LEU A 77 4.32 -8.26 0.91
CA LEU A 77 5.48 -9.12 0.64
C LEU A 77 6.28 -9.45 1.91
N ARG A 78 6.46 -8.48 2.82
CA ARG A 78 7.26 -8.63 4.05
C ARG A 78 6.50 -9.24 5.22
N HIS A 79 5.19 -9.06 5.31
CA HIS A 79 4.40 -9.38 6.49
C HIS A 79 3.27 -10.36 6.18
N GLN A 80 2.99 -11.26 7.13
CA GLN A 80 1.88 -12.21 7.12
C GLN A 80 0.57 -11.48 7.42
N VAL A 81 0.13 -10.68 6.46
CA VAL A 81 -1.07 -9.85 6.55
C VAL A 81 -1.80 -9.84 5.20
N ASP A 82 -3.11 -9.68 5.23
CA ASP A 82 -3.95 -9.40 4.06
C ASP A 82 -4.62 -8.03 4.20
N LEU A 83 -5.16 -7.53 3.09
CA LEU A 83 -5.81 -6.21 3.06
C LEU A 83 -7.03 -6.11 4.01
N GLU A 84 -7.73 -7.23 4.26
CA GLU A 84 -8.86 -7.26 5.18
C GLU A 84 -8.39 -7.07 6.63
N THR A 85 -7.42 -7.86 7.09
CA THR A 85 -6.81 -7.76 8.41
C THR A 85 -6.16 -6.40 8.64
N TRP A 86 -5.47 -5.87 7.62
CA TRP A 86 -4.91 -4.53 7.67
C TRP A 86 -6.02 -3.48 7.81
N THR A 87 -7.05 -3.51 6.96
CA THR A 87 -8.15 -2.54 7.07
C THR A 87 -8.87 -2.65 8.42
N ALA A 88 -9.07 -3.88 8.91
CA ALA A 88 -9.68 -4.14 10.21
C ALA A 88 -8.86 -3.56 11.37
N HIS A 89 -7.53 -3.46 11.26
CA HIS A 89 -6.67 -2.83 12.25
C HIS A 89 -7.07 -1.38 12.56
N TYR A 90 -7.70 -0.69 11.62
CA TYR A 90 -8.14 0.70 11.77
C TYR A 90 -9.54 0.86 12.36
N THR A 91 -10.27 -0.23 12.57
CA THR A 91 -11.66 -0.18 13.05
C THR A 91 -11.72 0.39 14.45
N GLY A 92 -12.40 1.52 14.63
CA GLY A 92 -12.57 2.19 15.92
C GLY A 92 -11.29 2.83 16.47
N SER A 93 -10.26 3.02 15.63
CA SER A 93 -9.06 3.75 16.05
C SER A 93 -9.34 5.25 16.17
N GLU A 94 -9.18 5.78 17.38
CA GLU A 94 -9.25 7.21 17.69
C GLU A 94 -7.85 7.84 17.82
N LEU A 95 -6.80 7.11 17.40
CA LEU A 95 -5.42 7.60 17.44
C LEU A 95 -5.21 8.75 16.44
N ASP A 96 -4.36 9.70 16.81
CA ASP A 96 -3.83 10.66 15.83
C ASP A 96 -2.93 9.97 14.79
N SER A 97 -2.61 10.66 13.70
CA SER A 97 -1.85 10.06 12.58
C SER A 97 -0.46 9.56 12.98
N LYS A 98 0.22 10.22 13.93
CA LYS A 98 1.56 9.82 14.38
C LYS A 98 1.48 8.62 15.32
N GLN A 99 0.52 8.63 16.23
CA GLN A 99 0.24 7.50 17.12
C GLN A 99 -0.18 6.27 16.32
N GLN A 100 -1.00 6.45 15.28
CA GLN A 100 -1.39 5.38 14.38
C GLN A 100 -0.19 4.81 13.63
N ALA A 101 0.71 5.64 13.10
CA ALA A 101 1.92 5.14 12.43
C ALA A 101 2.81 4.30 13.37
N LEU A 102 2.87 4.64 14.65
CA LEU A 102 3.58 3.84 15.66
C LEU A 102 2.87 2.51 15.93
N ALA A 103 1.54 2.53 16.09
CA ALA A 103 0.75 1.31 16.25
C ALA A 103 0.87 0.39 15.02
N ASP A 104 0.87 0.96 13.83
CA ASP A 104 1.06 0.26 12.56
C ASP A 104 2.41 -0.43 12.51
N LYS A 105 3.48 0.25 12.94
CA LYS A 105 4.82 -0.33 13.03
C LYS A 105 4.83 -1.59 13.89
N GLU A 106 4.20 -1.57 15.07
CA GLU A 106 4.11 -2.73 15.96
C GLU A 106 3.24 -3.84 15.35
N PHE A 107 2.13 -3.45 14.72
CA PHE A 107 1.24 -4.36 14.00
C PHE A 107 1.96 -5.12 12.88
N PHE A 108 2.80 -4.45 12.08
CA PHE A 108 3.58 -5.10 11.03
C PHE A 108 4.77 -5.89 11.57
N ALA A 109 5.50 -5.36 12.55
CA ALA A 109 6.64 -6.03 13.16
C ALA A 109 6.25 -7.40 13.75
N SER A 110 5.11 -7.50 14.43
CA SER A 110 4.59 -8.77 14.97
C SER A 110 4.18 -9.80 13.91
N ARG A 111 4.11 -9.40 12.63
CA ARG A 111 3.70 -10.24 11.49
C ARG A 111 4.81 -10.44 10.47
N GLU A 112 6.05 -10.05 10.78
CA GLU A 112 7.17 -10.15 9.85
C GLU A 112 7.42 -11.59 9.37
N ARG A 113 7.71 -11.75 8.07
CA ARG A 113 8.15 -13.02 7.49
C ARG A 113 9.65 -13.21 7.70
N SER A 114 10.05 -14.46 7.88
CA SER A 114 11.46 -14.85 7.93
C SER A 114 11.82 -15.79 6.76
N PRO A 115 12.89 -15.51 5.98
CA PRO A 115 13.68 -14.29 6.03
C PRO A 115 12.87 -13.08 5.53
N LYS A 116 13.17 -11.91 6.08
CA LYS A 116 12.51 -10.64 5.71
C LYS A 116 13.04 -10.14 4.36
N PRO A 117 12.19 -9.94 3.34
CA PRO A 117 12.58 -9.32 2.08
C PRO A 117 13.10 -7.89 2.28
N VAL A 118 14.26 -7.59 1.71
CA VAL A 118 14.77 -6.22 1.61
C VAL A 118 14.05 -5.50 0.47
N VAL A 119 13.42 -4.38 0.76
CA VAL A 119 12.65 -3.59 -0.21
C VAL A 119 12.96 -2.10 -0.09
N LEU A 120 13.09 -1.47 -1.25
CA LEU A 120 13.29 -0.05 -1.42
C LEU A 120 12.04 0.53 -2.09
N GLY A 121 11.56 1.68 -1.63
CA GLY A 121 10.46 2.42 -2.25
C GLY A 121 11.00 3.53 -3.15
N LEU A 122 10.24 3.89 -4.19
CA LEU A 122 10.46 5.10 -4.96
C LEU A 122 9.10 5.67 -5.38
N ASP A 123 8.74 6.84 -4.87
CA ASP A 123 7.52 7.55 -5.23
C ASP A 123 7.73 9.07 -5.15
N LYS A 124 6.89 9.84 -5.85
CA LYS A 124 6.81 11.29 -5.71
C LYS A 124 5.99 11.71 -4.48
N ALA A 125 5.21 10.80 -3.92
CA ALA A 125 4.36 11.00 -2.75
C ALA A 125 5.21 10.91 -1.47
N ASP A 126 5.80 12.03 -1.07
CA ASP A 126 6.71 12.14 0.08
C ASP A 126 6.08 11.71 1.41
N HIS A 127 4.84 12.08 1.69
CA HIS A 127 4.12 11.64 2.89
C HIS A 127 3.88 10.13 2.89
N ALA A 128 3.55 9.56 1.74
CA ALA A 128 3.32 8.12 1.62
C ALA A 128 4.61 7.31 1.82
N VAL A 129 5.72 7.74 1.21
CA VAL A 129 7.04 7.12 1.41
C VAL A 129 7.49 7.26 2.86
N ARG A 130 7.28 8.44 3.47
CA ARG A 130 7.62 8.67 4.88
C ARG A 130 6.85 7.74 5.81
N TYR A 131 5.54 7.61 5.61
CA TYR A 131 4.72 6.64 6.35
C TYR A 131 5.26 5.21 6.19
N ALA A 132 5.57 4.80 4.96
CA ALA A 132 6.06 3.44 4.70
C ALA A 132 7.37 3.13 5.43
N LEU A 133 8.27 4.12 5.53
CA LEU A 133 9.49 4.03 6.33
C LEU A 133 9.17 3.96 7.83
N ASP A 134 8.36 4.88 8.34
CA ASP A 134 8.06 4.99 9.77
C ASP A 134 7.32 3.72 10.29
N ALA A 135 6.43 3.14 9.49
CA ALA A 135 5.73 1.88 9.76
C ALA A 135 6.57 0.61 9.48
N GLY A 136 7.78 0.75 8.92
CA GLY A 136 8.70 -0.37 8.67
C GLY A 136 8.33 -1.25 7.47
N LEU A 137 7.51 -0.74 6.55
CA LEU A 137 7.04 -1.43 5.34
C LEU A 137 8.09 -1.46 4.23
N ILE A 138 9.02 -0.51 4.24
CA ILE A 138 10.18 -0.45 3.35
C ILE A 138 11.45 -0.16 4.16
N ASP A 139 12.63 -0.41 3.57
CA ASP A 139 13.92 -0.18 4.23
C ASP A 139 14.55 1.17 3.85
N ALA A 140 14.25 1.70 2.66
CA ALA A 140 14.64 3.04 2.20
C ALA A 140 13.65 3.56 1.14
N GLY A 141 13.58 4.88 0.94
CA GLY A 141 12.76 5.50 -0.10
C GLY A 141 12.98 7.00 -0.26
#